data_AF-A0A832T6K9-F1
#
_entry.id   AF-A0A832T6K9-F1
#
_cell.length_a   1.000
_cell.length_b   1.000
_cell.length_c   1.000
_cell.angle_alpha   90.00
_cell.angle_beta   90.00
_cell.angle_gamma   90.00
#
_symmetry.space_group_name_H-M   'P 1'
#
loop_
_entity.id
_entity.type
_entity.pdbx_description
1 polymer ?
#
loop_
_entity_poly.entity_id
_entity_poly.type
_entity_poly.pdbx_seq_one_letter_code
_entity_poly.pdbx_strand_id
1 'polypeptide(L)'
;MNVKLVSYTRDGEKVVAIASKMSRSRKGWDYHEKTMTDEEIEVWIRDAILHGYWSVLEHSIYTFSIEGISRVASHQLVRHRVASYTQMSHRFAKPIDEYYKPITPPSIEKRAKEIIEKAYQEAYENYFKLLQDGVPEEDARYVLPNGVNTNIVVTMNARELYNFFALRLCSRAQWEIRAIAWKMLEEVKKVHPRLFRYVGPNCIIHENFIRNEPITLDEVLQKDNIEFISQRCIEGVMRDGILKCIRNSKHVLEYLK
;
A
#
# COMPACT_ATOMS: atom_id res chain seq x y z
N MET A 1 9.92 7.82 -7.22
CA MET A 1 8.56 7.29 -7.03
C MET A 1 7.65 8.37 -6.46
N ASN A 2 6.48 8.56 -7.06
CA ASN A 2 5.43 9.48 -6.62
C ASN A 2 4.15 8.66 -6.33
N VAL A 3 3.52 8.88 -5.17
CA VAL A 3 2.28 8.20 -4.76
C VAL A 3 1.31 9.28 -4.31
N LYS A 4 0.14 9.34 -4.92
CA LYS A 4 -0.87 10.36 -4.64
C LYS A 4 -2.26 9.74 -4.60
N LEU A 5 -3.05 10.08 -3.59
CA LEU A 5 -4.49 9.81 -3.60
C LEU A 5 -5.18 10.80 -4.55
N VAL A 6 -5.82 10.28 -5.59
CA VAL A 6 -6.43 11.10 -6.65
C VAL A 6 -7.96 11.13 -6.58
N SER A 7 -8.58 10.13 -5.94
CA SER A 7 -10.02 10.09 -5.69
C SER A 7 -10.34 9.24 -4.48
N TYR A 8 -11.40 9.57 -3.74
CA TYR A 8 -11.90 8.78 -2.62
C TYR A 8 -13.37 9.07 -2.31
N THR A 9 -14.06 8.16 -1.60
CA THR A 9 -15.40 8.39 -1.04
C THR A 9 -15.33 9.49 0.03
N ARG A 10 -15.81 10.71 -0.24
CA ARG A 10 -15.61 11.87 0.68
C ARG A 10 -16.13 11.64 2.10
N ASP A 11 -17.31 11.04 2.23
CA ASP A 11 -17.93 10.73 3.52
C ASP A 11 -17.65 9.30 3.98
N GLY A 12 -16.51 8.72 3.57
CA GLY A 12 -16.22 7.30 3.73
C GLY A 12 -16.31 6.81 5.18
N GLU A 13 -15.81 7.59 6.14
CA GLU A 13 -15.96 7.29 7.58
C GLU A 13 -17.42 7.18 8.01
N LYS A 14 -18.24 8.16 7.64
CA LYS A 14 -19.67 8.20 7.98
C LYS A 14 -20.43 7.06 7.30
N VAL A 15 -20.14 6.79 6.02
CA VAL A 15 -20.72 5.67 5.26
C VAL A 15 -20.44 4.34 5.93
N VAL A 16 -19.18 4.08 6.32
CA VAL A 16 -18.78 2.84 7.02
C VAL A 16 -19.48 2.72 8.37
N ALA A 17 -19.53 3.81 9.15
CA ALA A 17 -20.17 3.81 10.46
C ALA A 17 -21.69 3.56 10.38
N ILE A 18 -22.38 4.21 9.44
CA ILE A 18 -23.81 3.99 9.22
C ILE A 18 -24.08 2.55 8.77
N ALA A 19 -23.31 2.03 7.80
CA ALA A 19 -23.44 0.65 7.35
C ALA A 19 -23.24 -0.35 8.51
N SER A 20 -22.27 -0.10 9.37
CA SER A 20 -22.03 -0.87 10.60
C SER A 20 -23.23 -0.82 11.55
N LYS A 21 -23.70 0.38 11.91
CA LYS A 21 -24.82 0.57 12.85
C LYS A 21 -26.15 0.02 12.33
N MET A 22 -26.41 0.15 11.03
CA MET A 22 -27.66 -0.31 10.41
C MET A 22 -27.86 -1.82 10.53
N SER A 23 -26.78 -2.62 10.53
CA SER A 23 -26.87 -4.07 10.74
C SER A 23 -27.50 -4.46 12.10
N ARG A 24 -27.54 -3.52 13.06
CA ARG A 24 -28.05 -3.73 14.43
C ARG A 24 -29.15 -2.74 14.83
N SER A 25 -29.61 -1.91 13.90
CA SER A 25 -30.60 -0.86 14.18
C SER A 25 -31.91 -1.11 13.43
N ARG A 26 -33.04 -0.83 14.08
CA ARG A 26 -34.35 -0.77 13.40
C ARG A 26 -34.54 0.50 12.57
N LYS A 27 -33.63 1.48 12.69
CA LYS A 27 -33.69 2.77 12.00
C LYS A 27 -32.89 2.69 10.70
N GLY A 28 -33.42 3.29 9.63
CA GLY A 28 -32.83 3.29 8.28
C GLY A 28 -31.73 4.33 8.08
N TRP A 29 -31.22 4.42 6.83
CA TRP A 29 -30.11 5.29 6.44
C TRP A 29 -30.36 6.76 6.79
N ASP A 30 -31.48 7.33 6.34
CA ASP A 30 -31.83 8.75 6.53
C ASP A 30 -31.81 9.19 7.99
N TYR A 31 -32.18 8.30 8.90
CA TYR A 31 -32.12 8.59 10.33
C TYR A 31 -30.68 8.74 10.79
N HIS A 32 -29.84 7.72 10.54
CA HIS A 32 -28.45 7.73 11.00
C HIS A 32 -27.63 8.81 10.30
N GLU A 33 -27.89 9.07 9.03
CA GLU A 33 -27.22 10.16 8.31
C GLU A 33 -27.49 11.53 8.94
N LYS A 34 -28.70 11.76 9.45
CA LYS A 34 -29.08 13.03 10.08
C LYS A 34 -28.66 13.14 11.55
N THR A 35 -28.61 12.03 12.28
CA THR A 35 -28.43 12.07 13.75
C THR A 35 -27.08 11.57 14.25
N MET A 36 -26.30 10.84 13.43
CA MET A 36 -25.06 10.23 13.88
C MET A 36 -23.99 11.29 14.17
N THR A 37 -23.45 11.27 15.38
CA THR A 37 -22.37 12.19 15.79
C THR A 37 -21.00 11.65 15.44
N ASP A 38 -19.98 12.50 15.51
CA ASP A 38 -18.58 12.12 15.29
C ASP A 38 -18.10 11.06 16.28
N GLU A 39 -18.55 11.13 17.54
CA GLU A 39 -18.24 10.13 18.56
C GLU A 39 -18.86 8.77 18.21
N GLU A 40 -20.10 8.76 17.72
CA GLU A 40 -20.74 7.52 17.24
C GLU A 40 -20.00 6.96 16.02
N ILE A 41 -19.57 7.81 15.07
CA ILE A 41 -18.78 7.38 13.91
C ILE A 41 -17.52 6.64 14.37
N GLU A 42 -16.78 7.23 15.31
CA GLU A 42 -15.56 6.63 15.86
C GLU A 42 -15.84 5.28 16.52
N VAL A 43 -16.89 5.17 17.34
CA VAL A 43 -17.27 3.93 18.01
C VAL A 43 -17.59 2.83 16.99
N TRP A 44 -18.42 3.11 15.99
CA TRP A 44 -18.85 2.10 15.01
C TRP A 44 -17.74 1.66 14.04
N ILE A 45 -16.81 2.56 13.70
CA ILE A 45 -15.60 2.22 12.95
C ILE A 45 -14.68 1.34 13.79
N ARG A 46 -14.38 1.77 15.03
CA ARG A 46 -13.51 1.03 15.95
C ARG A 46 -14.05 -0.39 16.15
N ASP A 47 -15.32 -0.52 16.51
CA ASP A 47 -15.94 -1.81 16.77
C ASP A 47 -15.95 -2.70 15.52
N ALA A 48 -16.18 -2.13 14.33
CA ALA A 48 -16.09 -2.91 13.09
C ALA A 48 -14.69 -3.49 12.84
N ILE A 49 -13.64 -2.70 13.08
CA ILE A 49 -12.25 -3.14 12.88
C ILE A 49 -11.84 -4.18 13.93
N LEU A 50 -12.10 -3.90 15.22
CA LEU A 50 -11.63 -4.76 16.32
C LEU A 50 -12.34 -6.11 16.38
N HIS A 51 -13.60 -6.18 15.95
CA HIS A 51 -14.35 -7.43 15.89
C HIS A 51 -14.25 -8.12 14.51
N GLY A 52 -13.52 -7.55 13.56
CA GLY A 52 -13.33 -8.14 12.23
C GLY A 52 -14.57 -8.11 11.33
N TYR A 53 -15.46 -7.14 11.51
CA TYR A 53 -16.60 -6.90 10.63
C TYR A 53 -16.15 -6.19 9.35
N TRP A 54 -15.38 -6.89 8.53
CA TRP A 54 -14.65 -6.30 7.41
C TRP A 54 -15.51 -5.81 6.24
N SER A 55 -16.70 -6.38 6.05
CA SER A 55 -17.54 -6.07 4.87
C SER A 55 -17.96 -4.60 4.81
N VAL A 56 -18.23 -3.97 5.96
CA VAL A 56 -18.69 -2.57 5.98
C VAL A 56 -17.60 -1.58 5.53
N LEU A 57 -16.31 -1.96 5.64
CA LEU A 57 -15.20 -1.15 5.12
C LEU A 57 -15.18 -1.10 3.58
N GLU A 58 -15.84 -2.04 2.89
CA GLU A 58 -15.83 -2.09 1.43
C GLU A 58 -16.56 -0.90 0.77
N HIS A 59 -17.42 -0.21 1.53
CA HIS A 59 -18.17 0.96 1.05
C HIS A 59 -17.33 2.23 0.90
N SER A 60 -16.10 2.27 1.42
CA SER A 60 -15.17 3.39 1.22
C SER A 60 -14.12 3.02 0.18
N ILE A 61 -14.01 3.78 -0.91
CA ILE A 61 -13.19 3.48 -2.09
C ILE A 61 -12.12 4.56 -2.25
N TYR A 62 -10.92 4.17 -2.69
CA TYR A 62 -9.74 5.03 -2.83
C TYR A 62 -8.99 4.70 -4.12
N THR A 63 -8.68 5.72 -4.91
CA THR A 63 -7.90 5.62 -6.14
C THR A 63 -6.59 6.37 -6.00
N PHE A 64 -5.48 5.72 -6.33
CA PHE A 64 -4.14 6.28 -6.26
C PHE A 64 -3.49 6.33 -7.65
N SER A 65 -2.73 7.39 -7.91
CA SER A 65 -1.68 7.37 -8.94
C SER A 65 -0.36 6.96 -8.29
N ILE A 66 0.31 5.96 -8.86
CA ILE A 66 1.61 5.47 -8.42
C ILE A 66 2.55 5.52 -9.63
N GLU A 67 3.54 6.39 -9.58
CA GLU A 67 4.40 6.73 -10.71
C GLU A 67 5.88 6.53 -10.39
N GLY A 68 6.66 6.18 -11.42
CA GLY A 68 8.09 5.96 -11.30
C GLY A 68 8.40 4.81 -10.35
N ILE A 69 7.71 3.68 -10.54
CA ILE A 69 7.96 2.40 -9.86
C ILE A 69 8.45 1.36 -10.85
N SER A 70 9.11 0.30 -10.40
CA SER A 70 9.58 -0.78 -11.27
C SER A 70 8.45 -1.71 -11.71
N ARG A 71 8.68 -2.45 -12.80
CA ARG A 71 7.83 -3.59 -13.15
C ARG A 71 7.82 -4.64 -12.03
N VAL A 72 8.93 -4.86 -11.31
CA VAL A 72 8.98 -5.75 -10.12
C VAL A 72 7.95 -5.35 -9.05
N ALA A 73 7.86 -4.06 -8.71
CA ALA A 73 6.91 -3.56 -7.73
C ALA A 73 5.47 -3.73 -8.23
N SER A 74 5.20 -3.32 -9.48
CA SER A 74 3.87 -3.44 -10.08
C SER A 74 3.40 -4.90 -10.15
N HIS A 75 4.31 -5.85 -10.45
CA HIS A 75 3.99 -7.27 -10.55
C HIS A 75 3.66 -7.90 -9.19
N GLN A 76 4.13 -7.33 -8.08
CA GLN A 76 3.67 -7.70 -6.74
C GLN A 76 2.35 -7.02 -6.36
N LEU A 77 2.17 -5.76 -6.79
CA LEU A 77 0.98 -4.98 -6.51
C LEU A 77 -0.27 -5.62 -7.13
N VAL A 78 -0.23 -5.99 -8.41
CA VAL A 78 -1.38 -6.60 -9.13
C VAL A 78 -1.80 -7.99 -8.62
N ARG A 79 -1.06 -8.57 -7.67
CA ARG A 79 -1.46 -9.82 -6.99
C ARG A 79 -2.58 -9.61 -5.98
N HIS A 80 -2.84 -8.37 -5.60
CA HIS A 80 -3.99 -7.97 -4.79
C HIS A 80 -5.22 -7.84 -5.70
N ARG A 81 -6.04 -8.88 -5.76
CA ARG A 81 -7.06 -9.07 -6.80
C ARG A 81 -8.32 -8.26 -6.59
N VAL A 82 -8.62 -7.84 -5.36
CA VAL A 82 -9.82 -7.05 -5.04
C VAL A 82 -9.52 -5.56 -5.26
N ALA A 83 -9.09 -5.25 -6.47
CA ALA A 83 -8.64 -3.93 -6.88
C ALA A 83 -8.82 -3.75 -8.39
N SER A 84 -8.88 -2.51 -8.83
CA SER A 84 -8.86 -2.15 -10.26
C SER A 84 -7.53 -1.52 -10.62
N TYR A 85 -6.96 -1.88 -11.76
CA TYR A 85 -5.65 -1.42 -12.21
C TYR A 85 -5.70 -0.83 -13.61
N THR A 86 -4.95 0.24 -13.83
CA THR A 86 -4.63 0.75 -15.16
C THR A 86 -3.17 1.10 -15.20
N GLN A 87 -2.39 0.37 -16.01
CA GLN A 87 -0.95 0.47 -16.03
C GLN A 87 -0.45 0.93 -17.39
N MET A 88 0.62 1.72 -17.40
CA MET A 88 1.35 2.09 -18.61
C MET A 88 1.74 0.84 -19.40
N SER A 89 1.23 0.75 -20.63
CA SER A 89 1.47 -0.38 -21.52
C SER A 89 2.75 -0.17 -22.32
N HIS A 90 3.72 -1.07 -22.17
CA HIS A 90 4.90 -1.12 -23.03
C HIS A 90 4.60 -1.65 -24.45
N ARG A 91 3.33 -1.89 -24.80
CA ARG A 91 2.90 -2.15 -26.20
C ARG A 91 2.62 -0.87 -26.97
N PHE A 92 2.25 0.20 -26.26
CA PHE A 92 1.67 1.39 -26.87
C PHE A 92 2.39 2.68 -26.44
N ALA A 93 2.98 2.70 -25.25
CA ALA A 93 3.74 3.85 -24.79
C ALA A 93 5.01 3.97 -25.65
N LYS A 94 5.14 5.10 -26.35
CA LYS A 94 6.31 5.37 -27.17
C LYS A 94 7.55 5.45 -26.27
N PRO A 95 8.67 4.83 -26.68
CA PRO A 95 9.92 4.97 -25.96
C PRO A 95 10.48 6.36 -26.22
N ILE A 96 10.51 7.15 -25.17
CA ILE A 96 11.09 8.49 -25.17
C ILE A 96 12.12 8.48 -24.04
N ASP A 97 13.37 8.82 -24.36
CA ASP A 97 14.52 8.67 -23.47
C ASP A 97 14.32 9.35 -22.11
N GLU A 98 13.65 10.50 -22.09
CA GLU A 98 13.35 11.24 -20.86
C GLU A 98 12.48 10.46 -19.86
N TYR A 99 11.72 9.47 -20.34
CA TYR A 99 10.84 8.62 -19.53
C TYR A 99 11.47 7.26 -19.21
N TYR A 100 12.61 6.90 -19.78
CA TYR A 100 13.36 5.70 -19.40
C TYR A 100 14.20 5.97 -18.14
N LYS A 101 13.63 5.64 -16.99
CA LYS A 101 14.21 5.87 -15.66
C LYS A 101 14.06 4.60 -14.81
N PRO A 102 14.74 3.50 -15.19
CA PRO A 102 14.62 2.23 -14.48
C PRO A 102 15.03 2.39 -13.01
N ILE A 103 14.39 1.60 -12.14
CA ILE A 103 14.54 1.72 -10.70
C ILE A 103 15.73 0.87 -10.22
N THR A 104 16.69 1.52 -9.58
CA THR A 104 17.83 0.86 -8.94
C THR A 104 17.51 0.49 -7.48
N PRO A 105 17.64 -0.79 -7.08
CA PRO A 105 17.50 -1.18 -5.68
C PRO A 105 18.56 -0.53 -4.76
N PRO A 106 18.20 -0.09 -3.53
CA PRO A 106 19.14 0.58 -2.62
C PRO A 106 20.40 -0.21 -2.28
N SER A 107 20.32 -1.55 -2.28
CA SER A 107 21.48 -2.42 -2.03
C SER A 107 22.47 -2.40 -3.19
N ILE A 108 21.97 -2.26 -4.43
CA ILE A 108 22.80 -2.19 -5.63
C ILE A 108 23.37 -0.79 -5.76
N GLU A 109 22.56 0.25 -5.55
CA GLU A 109 23.01 1.65 -5.52
C GLU A 109 24.24 1.84 -4.62
N LYS A 110 24.27 1.18 -3.45
CA LYS A 110 25.37 1.29 -2.49
C LYS A 110 26.61 0.47 -2.80
N ARG A 111 26.51 -0.57 -3.63
CA ARG A 111 27.57 -1.60 -3.77
C ARG A 111 28.08 -1.79 -5.19
N ALA A 112 27.24 -1.51 -6.19
CA ALA A 112 27.46 -1.91 -7.58
C ALA A 112 26.64 -1.05 -8.56
N LYS A 113 26.60 0.27 -8.33
CA LYS A 113 25.81 1.21 -9.14
C LYS A 113 26.19 1.17 -10.63
N GLU A 114 27.48 1.21 -10.93
CA GLU A 114 27.97 1.21 -12.32
C GLU A 114 27.56 -0.05 -13.09
N ILE A 115 27.51 -1.21 -12.41
CA ILE A 115 27.12 -2.49 -13.03
C ILE A 115 25.68 -2.41 -13.52
N ILE A 116 24.77 -1.90 -12.69
CA ILE A 116 23.35 -1.84 -13.03
C ILE A 116 23.02 -0.74 -14.02
N GLU A 117 23.69 0.42 -13.92
CA GLU A 117 23.54 1.51 -14.88
C GLU A 117 23.97 1.06 -16.27
N LYS A 118 25.13 0.41 -16.38
CA LYS A 118 25.62 -0.14 -17.66
C LYS A 118 24.65 -1.19 -18.22
N ALA A 119 24.19 -2.14 -17.40
CA ALA A 119 23.26 -3.17 -17.84
C ALA A 119 21.91 -2.58 -18.31
N TYR A 120 21.40 -1.57 -17.62
CA TYR A 120 20.15 -0.89 -17.99
C TYR A 120 20.30 -0.06 -19.26
N GLN A 121 21.46 0.58 -19.45
CA GLN A 121 21.77 1.31 -20.67
C GLN A 121 21.88 0.36 -21.88
N GLU A 122 22.66 -0.72 -21.76
CA GLU A 122 22.84 -1.70 -22.83
C GLU A 122 21.49 -2.34 -23.24
N ALA A 123 20.64 -2.67 -22.27
CA ALA A 123 19.30 -3.20 -22.54
C ALA A 123 18.44 -2.21 -23.33
N TYR A 124 18.53 -0.91 -23.00
CA TYR A 124 17.76 0.14 -23.67
C TYR A 124 18.27 0.45 -25.08
N GLU A 125 19.59 0.46 -25.28
CA GLU A 125 20.20 0.57 -26.60
C GLU A 125 19.80 -0.61 -27.51
N ASN A 126 19.80 -1.83 -26.97
CA ASN A 126 19.36 -3.01 -27.72
C ASN A 126 17.87 -2.95 -28.04
N TYR A 127 17.04 -2.44 -27.11
CA TYR A 127 15.63 -2.21 -27.37
C TYR A 127 15.41 -1.28 -28.57
N PHE A 128 16.13 -0.16 -28.67
CA PHE A 128 16.02 0.73 -29.83
C PHE A 128 16.54 0.12 -31.13
N LYS A 129 17.63 -0.64 -31.09
CA LYS A 129 18.13 -1.35 -32.27
C LYS A 129 17.06 -2.29 -32.84
N LEU A 130 16.40 -3.06 -31.97
CA LEU A 130 15.29 -3.94 -32.39
C LEU A 130 14.16 -3.14 -33.07
N LEU A 131 13.79 -1.98 -32.53
CA LEU A 131 12.79 -1.12 -33.16
C LEU A 131 13.24 -0.57 -34.52
N GLN A 132 14.51 -0.18 -34.66
CA GLN A 132 15.09 0.28 -35.93
C GLN A 132 15.10 -0.83 -36.99
N ASP A 133 15.26 -2.08 -36.56
CA ASP A 133 15.18 -3.27 -37.42
C ASP A 133 13.72 -3.69 -37.74
N GLY A 134 12.72 -2.92 -37.28
CA GLY A 134 11.30 -3.16 -37.58
C GLY A 134 10.60 -4.15 -36.64
N VAL A 135 11.23 -4.56 -35.54
CA VAL A 135 10.58 -5.40 -34.51
C VAL A 135 9.52 -4.55 -33.80
N PRO A 136 8.27 -5.03 -33.65
CA PRO A 136 7.22 -4.28 -32.97
C PRO A 136 7.54 -4.07 -31.49
N GLU A 137 7.02 -3.00 -30.88
CA GLU A 137 7.28 -2.64 -29.49
C GLU A 137 6.91 -3.76 -28.51
N GLU A 138 5.92 -4.59 -28.87
CA GLU A 138 5.47 -5.67 -28.01
C GLU A 138 6.45 -6.84 -27.86
N ASP A 139 7.29 -7.05 -28.86
CA ASP A 139 8.33 -8.06 -28.89
C ASP A 139 9.68 -7.46 -28.48
N ALA A 140 10.02 -6.28 -29.00
CA ALA A 140 11.27 -5.60 -28.69
C ALA A 140 11.45 -5.41 -27.17
N ARG A 141 10.37 -5.10 -26.45
CA ARG A 141 10.42 -4.86 -25.00
C ARG A 141 10.90 -6.06 -24.16
N TYR A 142 10.99 -7.27 -24.72
CA TYR A 142 11.45 -8.46 -23.99
C TYR A 142 12.91 -8.33 -23.53
N VAL A 143 13.69 -7.44 -24.15
CA VAL A 143 15.05 -7.11 -23.70
C VAL A 143 15.07 -6.19 -22.48
N LEU A 144 13.96 -5.49 -22.17
CA LEU A 144 13.93 -4.53 -21.06
C LEU A 144 13.99 -5.26 -19.71
N PRO A 145 14.77 -4.74 -18.76
CA PRO A 145 14.94 -5.37 -17.45
C PRO A 145 13.66 -5.24 -16.61
N ASN A 146 13.47 -6.14 -15.63
CA ASN A 146 12.37 -6.01 -14.66
C ASN A 146 12.39 -4.69 -13.85
N GLY A 147 13.55 -4.04 -13.75
CA GLY A 147 13.70 -2.73 -13.11
C GLY A 147 13.11 -1.58 -13.91
N VAL A 148 12.74 -1.78 -15.18
CA VAL A 148 12.14 -0.74 -16.03
C VAL A 148 10.96 -0.08 -15.33
N ASN A 149 10.92 1.24 -15.38
CA ASN A 149 9.89 2.01 -14.70
C ASN A 149 8.53 1.91 -15.41
N THR A 150 7.49 2.10 -14.62
CA THR A 150 6.09 2.08 -15.05
C THR A 150 5.28 2.99 -14.13
N ASN A 151 4.11 3.40 -14.62
CA ASN A 151 3.12 4.14 -13.87
C ASN A 151 1.84 3.31 -13.81
N ILE A 152 1.16 3.31 -12.68
CA ILE A 152 -0.05 2.54 -12.45
C ILE A 152 -1.05 3.34 -11.61
N VAL A 153 -2.31 3.34 -12.07
CA VAL A 153 -3.46 3.74 -11.27
C VAL A 153 -4.01 2.49 -10.60
N VAL A 154 -4.26 2.57 -9.30
CA VAL A 154 -4.89 1.50 -8.52
C VAL A 154 -6.09 2.03 -7.76
N THR A 155 -7.20 1.30 -7.79
CA THR A 155 -8.37 1.56 -6.95
C THR A 155 -8.64 0.38 -6.03
N MET A 156 -8.76 0.65 -4.74
CA MET A 156 -9.04 -0.33 -3.68
C MET A 156 -10.11 0.22 -2.73
N ASN A 157 -10.95 -0.65 -2.18
CA ASN A 157 -11.79 -0.26 -1.05
C ASN A 157 -11.00 -0.33 0.28
N ALA A 158 -11.54 0.20 1.38
CA ALA A 158 -10.82 0.24 2.66
C ALA A 158 -10.49 -1.17 3.16
N ARG A 159 -11.35 -2.17 2.94
CA ARG A 159 -11.06 -3.57 3.32
C ARG A 159 -9.82 -4.10 2.59
N GLU A 160 -9.74 -3.91 1.29
CA GLU A 160 -8.58 -4.33 0.52
C GLU A 160 -7.33 -3.53 0.92
N LEU A 161 -7.46 -2.23 1.21
CA LEU A 161 -6.35 -1.45 1.74
C LEU A 161 -5.85 -2.00 3.09
N TYR A 162 -6.74 -2.40 3.99
CA TYR A 162 -6.37 -3.08 5.23
C TYR A 162 -5.56 -4.35 4.95
N ASN A 163 -6.02 -5.22 4.04
CA ASN A 163 -5.28 -6.41 3.62
C ASN A 163 -3.92 -6.06 2.98
N PHE A 164 -3.89 -5.08 2.09
CA PHE A 164 -2.69 -4.59 1.42
C PHE A 164 -1.65 -4.11 2.44
N PHE A 165 -2.06 -3.25 3.37
CA PHE A 165 -1.18 -2.73 4.43
C PHE A 165 -0.72 -3.83 5.39
N ALA A 166 -1.61 -4.75 5.76
CA ALA A 166 -1.27 -5.89 6.62
C ALA A 166 -0.10 -6.72 6.09
N LEU A 167 -0.07 -6.92 4.78
CA LEU A 167 0.97 -7.69 4.08
C LEU A 167 2.18 -6.84 3.71
N ARG A 168 1.97 -5.62 3.23
CA ARG A 168 3.01 -4.83 2.56
C ARG A 168 3.71 -3.83 3.47
N LEU A 169 3.17 -3.51 4.64
CA LEU A 169 3.92 -2.80 5.69
C LEU A 169 4.86 -3.73 6.46
N CYS A 170 4.89 -5.03 6.17
CA CYS A 170 5.80 -5.97 6.82
C CYS A 170 7.24 -5.78 6.32
N SER A 171 8.23 -5.89 7.22
CA SER A 171 9.66 -5.82 6.87
C SER A 171 10.14 -6.94 5.94
N ARG A 172 9.34 -8.02 5.79
CA ARG A 172 9.59 -9.09 4.82
C ARG A 172 9.14 -8.76 3.40
N ALA A 173 8.24 -7.79 3.21
CA ALA A 173 7.88 -7.32 1.88
C ALA A 173 9.09 -6.64 1.22
N GLN A 174 9.25 -6.78 -0.10
CA GLN A 174 10.34 -6.10 -0.82
C GLN A 174 10.27 -4.58 -0.57
N TRP A 175 11.44 -3.95 -0.46
CA TRP A 175 11.59 -2.54 -0.12
C TRP A 175 10.68 -1.60 -0.94
N GLU A 176 10.56 -1.81 -2.25
CA GLU A 176 9.82 -0.88 -3.11
C GLU A 176 8.31 -0.93 -2.87
N ILE A 177 7.69 -2.11 -2.90
CA ILE A 177 6.25 -2.26 -2.58
C ILE A 177 5.94 -1.87 -1.13
N ARG A 178 6.90 -2.08 -0.22
CA ARG A 178 6.78 -1.64 1.17
C ARG A 178 6.75 -0.13 1.27
N ALA A 179 7.60 0.57 0.51
CA ALA A 179 7.58 2.01 0.47
C ALA A 179 6.32 2.58 -0.20
N ILE A 180 5.81 1.92 -1.25
CA ILE A 180 4.49 2.22 -1.83
C ILE A 180 3.41 2.12 -0.73
N ALA A 181 3.39 1.03 0.03
CA ALA A 181 2.40 0.81 1.09
C ALA A 181 2.45 1.88 2.19
N TRP A 182 3.65 2.26 2.64
CA TRP A 182 3.79 3.33 3.61
C TRP A 182 3.29 4.67 3.08
N LYS A 183 3.61 5.03 1.82
CA LYS A 183 3.11 6.28 1.21
C LYS A 183 1.60 6.26 0.99
N MET A 184 1.03 5.15 0.52
CA MET A 184 -0.41 4.99 0.41
C MET A 184 -1.11 5.14 1.76
N LEU A 185 -0.51 4.59 2.84
CA LEU A 185 -1.02 4.73 4.19
C LEU A 185 -1.03 6.21 4.65
N GLU A 186 0.06 6.94 4.39
CA GLU A 186 0.15 8.37 4.70
C GLU A 186 -0.96 9.18 4.01
N GLU A 187 -1.25 8.87 2.74
CA GLU A 187 -2.30 9.55 1.99
C GLU A 187 -3.70 9.29 2.55
N VAL A 188 -4.04 8.03 2.88
CA VAL A 188 -5.38 7.72 3.38
C VAL A 188 -5.63 8.22 4.80
N LYS A 189 -4.59 8.26 5.64
CA LYS A 189 -4.70 8.82 7.00
C LYS A 189 -4.99 10.33 6.99
N LYS A 190 -4.59 11.06 5.94
CA LYS A 190 -4.91 12.49 5.80
C LYS A 190 -6.40 12.73 5.60
N VAL A 191 -7.09 11.83 4.89
CA VAL A 191 -8.50 12.02 4.52
C VAL A 191 -9.46 11.28 5.46
N HIS A 192 -9.08 10.12 6.01
CA HIS A 192 -9.92 9.30 6.89
C HIS A 192 -9.12 8.75 8.09
N PRO A 193 -8.72 9.60 9.04
CA PRO A 193 -7.89 9.21 10.18
C PRO A 193 -8.56 8.24 11.16
N ARG A 194 -9.89 8.29 11.32
CA ARG A 194 -10.64 7.36 12.18
C ARG A 194 -10.69 5.97 11.54
N LEU A 195 -11.00 5.92 10.24
CA LEU A 195 -11.10 4.66 9.49
C LEU A 195 -9.78 3.91 9.40
N PHE A 196 -8.65 4.61 9.33
CA PHE A 196 -7.31 4.00 9.29
C PHE A 196 -6.54 4.12 10.61
N ARG A 197 -7.22 4.38 11.74
CA ARG A 197 -6.56 4.54 13.04
C ARG A 197 -5.82 3.27 13.49
N TYR A 198 -6.48 2.12 13.33
CA TYR A 198 -5.99 0.82 13.78
C TYR A 198 -5.36 -0.02 12.67
N VAL A 199 -5.09 0.59 11.51
CA VAL A 199 -4.43 -0.11 10.40
C VAL A 199 -2.94 -0.31 10.70
N GLY A 200 -2.38 -1.40 10.19
CA GLY A 200 -0.97 -1.70 10.36
C GLY A 200 -0.59 -3.02 9.70
N PRO A 201 0.68 -3.46 9.83
CA PRO A 201 1.07 -4.80 9.44
C PRO A 201 0.28 -5.86 10.25
N ASN A 202 0.23 -7.09 9.75
CA ASN A 202 -0.51 -8.20 10.38
C ASN A 202 -0.23 -8.36 11.89
N CYS A 203 1.02 -8.13 12.34
CA CYS A 203 1.35 -8.18 13.77
C CYS A 203 0.58 -7.17 14.62
N ILE A 204 0.13 -6.04 14.09
CA ILE A 204 -0.74 -5.09 14.81
C ILE A 204 -2.20 -5.53 14.72
N ILE A 205 -2.66 -5.94 13.53
CA ILE A 205 -4.06 -6.34 13.33
C ILE A 205 -4.41 -7.54 14.21
N HIS A 206 -3.60 -8.60 14.18
CA HIS A 206 -3.83 -9.80 15.00
C HIS A 206 -3.70 -9.51 16.49
N GLU A 207 -2.77 -8.64 16.87
CA GLU A 207 -2.60 -8.23 18.25
C GLU A 207 -3.85 -7.49 18.76
N ASN A 208 -4.45 -6.62 17.95
CA ASN A 208 -5.68 -5.92 18.31
C ASN A 208 -6.91 -6.82 18.46
N PHE A 209 -6.89 -8.05 17.95
CA PHE A 209 -7.96 -9.03 18.17
C PHE A 209 -7.92 -9.70 19.55
N ILE A 210 -6.79 -9.65 20.24
CA ILE A 210 -6.59 -10.33 21.54
C ILE A 210 -6.36 -9.37 22.69
N ARG A 211 -6.26 -8.06 22.41
CA ARG A 211 -6.08 -7.02 23.43
C ARG A 211 -7.44 -6.49 23.91
N ASN A 212 -7.51 -6.17 25.20
CA ASN A 212 -8.63 -5.39 25.75
C ASN A 212 -8.59 -3.95 25.24
N GLU A 213 -7.40 -3.34 25.26
CA GLU A 213 -7.15 -1.99 24.76
C GLU A 213 -6.33 -2.07 23.46
N PRO A 214 -6.90 -1.68 22.30
CA PRO A 214 -6.23 -1.77 21.03
C PRO A 214 -5.07 -0.77 20.96
N ILE A 215 -4.03 -1.14 20.21
CA ILE A 215 -2.90 -0.28 19.91
C ILE A 215 -2.96 0.23 18.48
N THR A 216 -2.43 1.43 18.26
CA THR A 216 -2.29 2.01 16.93
C THR A 216 -0.87 1.86 16.41
N LEU A 217 -0.71 1.90 15.09
CA LEU A 217 0.62 1.92 14.48
C LEU A 217 1.43 3.15 14.89
N ASP A 218 0.79 4.30 15.08
CA ASP A 218 1.48 5.53 15.45
C ASP A 218 2.09 5.41 16.86
N GLU A 219 1.38 4.79 17.80
CA GLU A 219 1.90 4.48 19.12
C GLU A 219 3.09 3.52 19.07
N VAL A 220 3.00 2.46 18.26
CA VAL A 220 4.11 1.49 18.07
C VAL A 220 5.37 2.16 17.51
N LEU A 221 5.19 3.18 16.68
CA LEU A 221 6.30 3.94 16.10
C LEU A 221 6.90 4.97 17.07
N GLN A 222 6.15 5.45 18.07
CA GLN A 222 6.57 6.55 18.94
C GLN A 222 6.91 6.14 20.39
N LYS A 223 6.23 5.13 20.95
CA LYS A 223 6.38 4.70 22.35
C LYS A 223 7.31 3.50 22.45
N ASP A 224 8.29 3.54 23.36
CA ASP A 224 9.31 2.47 23.55
C ASP A 224 8.85 1.31 24.42
N ASN A 225 7.72 1.46 25.11
CA ASN A 225 7.21 0.59 26.16
C ASN A 225 5.91 -0.14 25.76
N ILE A 226 5.71 -0.41 24.47
CA ILE A 226 4.59 -1.24 24.01
C ILE A 226 4.98 -2.71 24.05
N GLU A 227 4.32 -3.45 24.93
CA GLU A 227 4.44 -4.90 25.01
C GLU A 227 3.35 -5.60 24.19
N PHE A 228 3.76 -6.58 23.36
CA PHE A 228 2.87 -7.43 22.58
C PHE A 228 2.44 -8.64 23.42
N ILE A 229 1.15 -8.97 23.42
CA ILE A 229 0.60 -10.19 24.02
C ILE A 229 1.01 -11.40 23.18
N SER A 230 1.04 -11.25 21.86
CA SER A 230 1.47 -12.31 20.94
C SER A 230 2.89 -12.80 21.24
N GLN A 231 3.11 -14.12 21.28
CA GLN A 231 4.44 -14.72 21.49
C GLN A 231 5.36 -14.56 20.27
N ARG A 232 4.77 -14.49 19.07
CA ARG A 232 5.44 -14.23 17.81
C ARG A 232 4.46 -13.59 16.83
N CYS A 233 4.97 -12.87 15.83
CA CYS A 233 4.14 -12.43 14.72
C CYS A 233 3.85 -13.56 13.71
N ILE A 234 2.94 -13.30 12.76
CA ILE A 234 2.57 -14.24 11.70
C ILE A 234 3.77 -14.70 10.84
N GLU A 235 4.78 -13.83 10.70
CA GLU A 235 6.01 -14.10 9.95
C GLU A 235 7.10 -14.77 10.81
N GLY A 236 6.83 -15.06 12.09
CA GLY A 236 7.74 -15.77 12.98
C GLY A 236 8.76 -14.92 13.72
N VAL A 237 8.63 -13.59 13.74
CA VAL A 237 9.44 -12.74 14.63
C VAL A 237 8.96 -12.91 16.07
N MET A 238 9.85 -13.28 16.99
CA MET A 238 9.55 -13.42 18.41
C MET A 238 9.11 -12.08 19.02
N ARG A 239 8.26 -12.15 20.06
CA ARG A 239 7.64 -11.00 20.76
C ARG A 239 8.57 -9.79 20.90
N ASP A 240 9.73 -9.98 21.52
CA ASP A 240 10.68 -8.91 21.84
C ASP A 240 11.24 -8.21 20.58
N GLY A 241 11.22 -8.90 19.44
CA GLY A 241 11.65 -8.38 18.16
C GLY A 241 10.57 -7.66 17.36
N ILE A 242 9.28 -7.81 17.71
CA ILE A 242 8.16 -7.30 16.88
C ILE A 242 8.22 -5.78 16.77
N LEU A 243 8.38 -5.07 17.89
CA LEU A 243 8.44 -3.61 17.93
C LEU A 243 9.56 -3.05 17.03
N LYS A 244 10.78 -3.56 17.21
CA LYS A 244 11.95 -3.19 16.40
C LYS A 244 11.74 -3.51 14.93
N CYS A 245 11.13 -4.66 14.63
CA CYS A 245 10.84 -5.09 13.27
C CYS A 245 9.87 -4.13 12.54
N ILE A 246 8.81 -3.69 13.20
CA ILE A 246 7.84 -2.73 12.64
C ILE A 246 8.51 -1.38 12.38
N ARG A 247 9.31 -0.88 13.32
CA ARG A 247 10.03 0.40 13.16
C ARG A 247 11.01 0.35 11.98
N ASN A 248 11.82 -0.72 11.92
CA ASN A 248 12.74 -0.96 10.80
C ASN A 248 12.00 -1.05 9.44
N SER A 249 10.76 -1.52 9.43
CA SER A 249 9.96 -1.56 8.20
C SER A 249 9.76 -0.16 7.61
N LYS A 250 9.49 0.84 8.46
CA LYS A 250 9.26 2.23 8.05
C LYS A 250 10.51 2.93 7.52
N HIS A 251 11.71 2.52 7.96
CA HIS A 251 12.99 3.11 7.52
C HIS A 251 13.18 3.02 6.00
N VAL A 252 12.40 2.19 5.30
CA VAL A 252 12.40 2.15 3.84
C VAL A 252 12.12 3.51 3.19
N LEU A 253 11.37 4.39 3.86
CA LEU A 253 11.07 5.74 3.38
C LEU A 253 12.30 6.67 3.41
N GLU A 254 13.31 6.37 4.23
CA GLU A 254 14.54 7.17 4.30
C GLU A 254 15.41 6.99 3.06
N TYR A 255 15.31 5.84 2.38
CA TYR A 255 16.00 5.59 1.11
C TYR A 255 15.36 6.29 -0.09
N LEU A 256 14.25 7.00 0.12
CA LEU A 256 13.53 7.73 -0.93
C LEU A 256 13.73 9.25 -0.85
N LYS A 257 14.46 9.74 0.15
CA LYS A 257 14.87 11.14 0.29
C LYS A 257 16.14 11.37 -0.53
#